data_AF-A0A954L1R8-F1
#
_entry.id   AF-A0A954L1R8-F1
#
_cell.length_a   1.000
_cell.length_b   1.000
_cell.length_c   1.000
_cell.angle_alpha   90.00
_cell.angle_beta   90.00
_cell.angle_gamma   90.00
#
_symmetry.space_group_name_H-M   'P 1'
#
loop_
_entity.id
_entity.type
_entity.pdbx_description
1 polymer ?
#
loop_
_entity_poly.entity_id
_entity_poly.type
_entity_poly.pdbx_seq_one_letter_code
_entity_poly.pdbx_strand_id
1 'polypeptide(L)'
;MRRIEKKNNRSGFSLVELVVVVLIMGIMAAVAAPRMFDKMSDARESSSRQSLAVIRSAIELYKAQEEAYPSSPKTDLTDYLKGAFPTCDVVGGNADVVVKTGTTALAVDTNSNASWIYNSDTGEFRINDASYIAW
;
A
#
# COMPACT_ATOMS: atom_id res chain seq x y z
N MET A 1 50.29 57.27 -9.07
CA MET A 1 49.51 56.18 -8.43
C MET A 1 48.92 55.31 -9.53
N ARG A 2 49.33 54.03 -9.66
CA ARG A 2 48.76 53.09 -10.65
C ARG A 2 47.62 52.31 -10.00
N ARG A 3 46.38 52.48 -10.48
CA ARG A 3 45.19 51.75 -10.04
C ARG A 3 45.20 50.38 -10.72
N ILE A 4 45.26 49.30 -9.95
CA ILE A 4 45.20 47.93 -10.46
C ILE A 4 43.72 47.55 -10.59
N GLU A 5 43.23 47.41 -11.82
CA GLU A 5 41.89 46.87 -12.08
C GLU A 5 41.90 45.34 -11.98
N LYS A 6 41.09 44.80 -11.06
CA LYS A 6 40.83 43.36 -10.94
C LYS A 6 39.97 42.92 -12.13
N LYS A 7 40.54 42.15 -13.05
CA LYS A 7 39.81 41.49 -14.14
C LYS A 7 38.93 40.40 -13.51
N ASN A 8 37.62 40.63 -13.42
CA ASN A 8 36.67 39.63 -12.94
C ASN A 8 36.60 38.47 -13.95
N ASN A 9 37.30 37.38 -13.66
CA ASN A 9 37.25 36.14 -14.42
C ASN A 9 35.89 35.48 -14.18
N ARG A 10 34.89 35.79 -15.02
CA ARG A 10 33.65 35.02 -15.07
C ARG A 10 33.93 33.70 -15.78
N SER A 11 34.24 32.66 -15.01
CA SER A 11 34.28 31.28 -15.50
C SER A 11 32.85 30.83 -15.82
N GLY A 12 32.53 30.67 -17.10
CA GLY A 12 31.30 30.02 -17.54
C GLY A 12 31.45 28.50 -17.51
N PHE A 13 30.33 27.79 -17.31
CA PHE A 13 30.27 26.33 -17.44
C PHE A 13 30.64 25.89 -18.85
N SER A 14 31.39 24.79 -18.96
CA SER A 14 31.67 24.17 -20.27
C SER A 14 30.46 23.35 -20.73
N LEU A 15 30.17 23.35 -22.03
CA LEU A 15 29.14 22.48 -22.61
C LEU A 15 29.44 20.99 -22.33
N VAL A 16 30.72 20.62 -22.33
CA VAL A 16 31.16 19.25 -22.03
C VAL A 16 30.82 18.87 -20.59
N GLU A 17 30.93 19.81 -19.67
CA GLU A 17 30.66 19.61 -18.24
C GLU A 17 29.17 19.30 -18.01
N LEU A 18 28.27 20.01 -18.69
CA LEU A 18 26.84 19.73 -18.65
C LEU A 18 26.51 18.36 -19.27
N VAL A 19 27.13 18.03 -20.41
CA VAL A 19 26.87 16.76 -21.12
C VAL A 19 27.28 15.55 -20.28
N VAL A 20 28.44 15.60 -19.60
CA VAL A 20 28.87 14.50 -18.72
C VAL A 20 27.94 14.34 -17.52
N VAL A 21 27.40 15.43 -16.96
CA VAL A 21 26.45 15.35 -15.84
C VAL A 21 25.14 14.67 -16.24
N VAL A 22 24.53 15.08 -17.35
CA VAL A 22 23.27 14.46 -17.80
C VAL A 22 23.46 13.02 -18.28
N LEU A 23 24.65 12.69 -18.81
CA LEU A 23 25.04 11.32 -19.13
C LEU A 23 25.07 10.43 -17.88
N ILE A 24 25.76 10.87 -16.82
CA ILE A 24 25.84 10.12 -15.56
C ILE A 24 24.45 10.00 -14.91
N MET A 25 23.66 11.09 -14.91
CA MET A 25 22.27 11.05 -14.43
C MET A 25 21.42 10.07 -15.24
N GLY A 26 21.61 9.97 -16.56
CA GLY A 26 20.93 9.00 -17.42
C GLY A 26 21.26 7.55 -17.06
N ILE A 27 22.53 7.23 -16.83
CA ILE A 27 22.98 5.88 -16.42
C ILE A 27 22.40 5.52 -15.04
N MET A 28 22.48 6.46 -14.08
CA MET A 28 21.92 6.29 -12.75
C MET A 28 20.41 6.05 -12.79
N ALA A 29 19.67 6.84 -13.57
CA ALA A 29 18.23 6.70 -13.72
C ALA A 29 17.84 5.35 -14.33
N ALA A 30 18.56 4.89 -15.36
CA ALA A 30 18.30 3.60 -16.01
C ALA A 30 18.45 2.41 -15.05
N VAL A 31 19.41 2.46 -14.11
CA VAL A 31 19.64 1.38 -13.13
C VAL A 31 18.69 1.50 -11.92
N ALA A 32 18.38 2.72 -11.48
CA ALA A 32 17.57 2.95 -10.28
C ALA A 32 16.07 2.73 -10.52
N ALA A 33 15.55 3.10 -11.70
CA ALA A 33 14.13 3.01 -12.03
C ALA A 33 13.52 1.62 -11.83
N PRO A 34 14.06 0.50 -12.38
CA PRO A 34 13.43 -0.81 -12.24
C PRO A 34 13.34 -1.27 -10.78
N ARG A 35 14.41 -1.06 -9.99
CA ARG A 35 14.45 -1.45 -8.56
C ARG A 35 13.43 -0.72 -7.71
N MET A 36 13.11 0.53 -8.08
CA MET A 36 12.14 1.33 -7.34
C MET A 36 10.71 0.77 -7.51
N PHE A 37 10.35 0.30 -8.72
CA PHE A 37 9.03 -0.29 -8.97
C PHE A 37 8.80 -1.58 -8.19
N ASP A 38 9.79 -2.46 -8.13
CA ASP A 38 9.70 -3.70 -7.34
C ASP A 38 9.48 -3.41 -5.85
N LYS A 39 10.23 -2.44 -5.30
CA LYS A 39 10.10 -2.05 -3.89
C LYS A 39 8.77 -1.39 -3.56
N MET A 40 8.17 -0.67 -4.51
CA MET A 40 6.82 -0.14 -4.33
C MET A 40 5.78 -1.25 -4.26
N SER A 41 5.92 -2.30 -5.08
CA SER A 41 5.05 -3.48 -5.02
C SER A 41 5.17 -4.20 -3.68
N ASP A 42 6.41 -4.50 -3.26
CA ASP A 42 6.71 -5.12 -1.96
C ASP A 42 6.09 -4.33 -0.79
N ALA A 43 6.21 -3.00 -0.84
CA ALA A 43 5.68 -2.11 0.20
C ALA A 43 4.15 -2.13 0.27
N ARG A 44 3.46 -2.17 -0.88
CA ARG A 44 1.98 -2.27 -0.93
C ARG A 44 1.47 -3.60 -0.39
N GLU A 45 2.16 -4.68 -0.72
CA GLU A 45 1.88 -6.02 -0.18
C GLU A 45 2.10 -6.05 1.34
N SER A 46 3.22 -5.51 1.83
CA SER A 46 3.50 -5.42 3.26
C SER A 46 2.45 -4.57 3.99
N SER A 47 2.06 -3.43 3.43
CA SER A 47 1.01 -2.55 3.96
C SER A 47 -0.32 -3.31 4.09
N SER A 48 -0.73 -3.99 3.03
CA SER A 48 -2.00 -4.72 2.99
C SER A 48 -2.01 -5.91 3.95
N ARG A 49 -0.89 -6.61 4.13
CA ARG A 49 -0.74 -7.68 5.14
C ARG A 49 -0.85 -7.14 6.56
N GLN A 50 -0.28 -5.96 6.83
CA GLN A 50 -0.42 -5.31 8.13
C GLN A 50 -1.88 -4.90 8.39
N SER A 51 -2.54 -4.28 7.41
CA SER A 51 -3.97 -3.95 7.48
C SER A 51 -4.81 -5.20 7.78
N LEU A 52 -4.54 -6.30 7.07
CA LEU A 52 -5.21 -7.59 7.27
C LEU A 52 -5.04 -8.13 8.70
N ALA A 53 -3.82 -8.11 9.24
CA ALA A 53 -3.54 -8.55 10.59
C ALA A 53 -4.26 -7.71 11.66
N VAL A 54 -4.31 -6.39 11.47
CA VAL A 54 -5.04 -5.47 12.35
C VAL A 54 -6.53 -5.78 12.37
N ILE A 55 -7.14 -5.99 11.19
CA ILE A 55 -8.56 -6.30 11.08
C ILE A 55 -8.88 -7.66 11.71
N ARG A 56 -8.06 -8.70 11.44
CA ARG A 56 -8.25 -10.03 12.05
C ARG A 56 -8.16 -9.98 13.57
N SER A 57 -7.18 -9.25 14.12
CA SER A 57 -7.07 -9.06 15.56
C SER A 57 -8.29 -8.35 16.15
N ALA A 58 -8.86 -7.37 15.43
CA ALA A 58 -10.09 -6.71 15.85
C ALA A 58 -11.30 -7.65 15.80
N ILE A 59 -11.42 -8.50 14.78
CA ILE A 59 -12.48 -9.53 14.68
C ILE A 59 -12.37 -10.53 15.82
N GLU A 60 -11.17 -10.99 16.16
CA GLU A 60 -10.95 -11.91 17.29
C GLU A 60 -11.32 -11.26 18.62
N LEU A 61 -10.97 -9.99 18.82
CA LEU A 61 -11.33 -9.24 20.02
C LEU A 61 -12.84 -9.01 20.12
N TYR A 62 -13.49 -8.68 19.00
CA TYR A 62 -14.95 -8.56 18.91
C TYR A 62 -15.62 -9.88 19.28
N LYS A 63 -15.17 -10.99 18.70
CA LYS A 63 -15.70 -12.32 19.01
C LYS A 63 -15.53 -12.69 20.49
N ALA A 64 -14.42 -12.29 21.10
CA ALA A 64 -14.15 -12.55 22.50
C ALA A 64 -15.07 -11.76 23.45
N GLN A 65 -15.57 -10.60 23.04
CA GLN A 65 -16.44 -9.74 23.84
C GLN A 65 -17.93 -10.02 23.60
N GLU A 66 -18.31 -10.19 22.33
CA GLU A 66 -19.71 -10.28 21.91
C GLU A 66 -20.17 -11.73 21.67
N GLU A 67 -19.27 -12.71 21.82
CA GLU A 67 -19.49 -14.15 21.56
C GLU A 67 -19.96 -14.49 20.13
N ALA A 68 -19.94 -13.50 19.24
CA ALA A 68 -20.42 -13.57 17.87
C ALA A 68 -19.42 -12.92 16.91
N TYR A 69 -19.46 -13.34 15.65
CA TYR A 69 -18.71 -12.67 14.59
C TYR A 69 -19.41 -11.36 14.18
N PRO A 70 -18.68 -10.30 13.79
CA PRO A 70 -19.29 -9.06 13.34
C PRO A 70 -20.13 -9.32 12.09
N SER A 71 -21.30 -8.69 12.02
CA SER A 71 -22.19 -8.78 10.85
C SER A 71 -21.71 -7.87 9.72
N SER A 72 -21.11 -6.74 10.10
CA SER A 72 -20.58 -5.71 9.21
C SER A 72 -19.24 -5.21 9.77
N PRO A 73 -18.11 -5.83 9.40
CA PRO A 73 -16.80 -5.49 9.97
C PRO A 73 -16.46 -4.00 9.95
N LYS A 74 -16.86 -3.28 8.90
CA LYS A 74 -16.59 -1.84 8.75
C LYS A 74 -17.28 -0.97 9.82
N THR A 75 -18.44 -1.40 10.31
CA THR A 75 -19.24 -0.67 11.30
C THR A 75 -19.04 -1.23 12.70
N ASP A 76 -19.01 -2.56 12.83
CA ASP A 76 -19.00 -3.24 14.12
C ASP A 76 -17.63 -3.22 14.80
N LEU A 77 -16.55 -3.01 14.03
CA LEU A 77 -15.17 -2.99 14.55
C LEU A 77 -14.63 -1.61 14.88
N THR A 78 -15.43 -0.53 14.82
CA THR A 78 -14.93 0.84 15.03
C THR A 78 -14.33 1.05 16.42
N ASP A 79 -14.90 0.40 17.44
CA ASP A 79 -14.42 0.51 18.83
C ASP A 79 -13.21 -0.39 19.11
N TYR A 80 -12.98 -1.36 18.22
CA TYR A 80 -11.92 -2.36 18.30
C TYR A 80 -10.67 -1.96 17.49
N LEU A 81 -10.78 -0.90 16.68
CA LEU A 81 -9.72 -0.39 15.82
C LEU A 81 -9.21 0.95 16.35
N LYS A 82 -7.88 1.11 16.37
CA LYS A 82 -7.24 2.39 16.69
C LYS A 82 -7.17 3.28 15.45
N GLY A 83 -8.32 3.79 15.00
CA GLY A 83 -8.43 4.71 13.88
C GLY A 83 -9.44 4.27 12.82
N ALA A 84 -9.33 4.84 11.62
CA ALA A 84 -10.18 4.48 10.49
C ALA A 84 -9.97 3.03 10.05
N PHE A 85 -11.01 2.43 9.45
CA PHE A 85 -10.92 1.07 8.91
C PHE A 85 -9.80 0.99 7.84
N PRO A 86 -8.85 0.04 7.96
CA PRO A 86 -7.70 -0.02 7.07
C PRO A 86 -8.05 -0.26 5.60
N THR A 87 -7.29 0.38 4.71
CA THR A 87 -7.36 0.14 3.26
C THR A 87 -6.46 -1.02 2.83
N CYS A 88 -6.73 -1.56 1.65
CA CYS A 88 -5.88 -2.54 0.98
C CYS A 88 -5.24 -1.89 -0.25
N ASP A 89 -3.92 -1.82 -0.28
CA ASP A 89 -3.16 -1.15 -1.35
C ASP A 89 -2.87 -2.05 -2.54
N VAL A 90 -3.09 -3.37 -2.42
CA VAL A 90 -2.88 -4.34 -3.51
C VAL A 90 -4.09 -4.52 -4.42
N VAL A 91 -5.30 -4.19 -3.94
CA VAL A 91 -6.55 -4.31 -4.71
C VAL A 91 -7.35 -3.05 -4.48
N GLY A 92 -7.57 -2.23 -5.52
CA GLY A 92 -8.52 -1.10 -5.49
C GLY A 92 -8.20 0.08 -4.56
N GLY A 93 -7.30 -0.05 -3.58
CA GLY A 93 -6.92 1.04 -2.68
C GLY A 93 -8.03 1.49 -1.71
N ASN A 94 -9.05 0.67 -1.49
CA ASN A 94 -10.23 1.03 -0.69
C ASN A 94 -10.36 0.19 0.58
N ALA A 95 -11.32 0.60 1.42
CA ALA A 95 -11.64 -0.01 2.71
C ALA A 95 -13.00 -0.74 2.68
N ASP A 96 -13.55 -0.98 1.49
CA ASP A 96 -14.86 -1.61 1.36
C ASP A 96 -14.75 -3.13 1.52
N VAL A 97 -15.76 -3.69 2.18
CA VAL A 97 -15.83 -5.11 2.55
C VAL A 97 -17.08 -5.70 1.92
N VAL A 98 -16.91 -6.78 1.15
CA VAL A 98 -18.04 -7.64 0.77
C VAL A 98 -18.26 -8.67 1.86
N VAL A 99 -19.45 -8.66 2.44
CA VAL A 99 -19.87 -9.66 3.42
C VAL A 99 -20.60 -10.79 2.70
N LYS A 100 -20.17 -12.02 2.95
CA LYS A 100 -20.82 -13.26 2.48
C LYS A 100 -21.27 -14.08 3.68
N THR A 101 -22.30 -14.89 3.44
CA THR A 101 -22.84 -15.87 4.39
C THR A 101 -22.67 -17.29 3.81
N GLY A 102 -22.73 -18.29 4.68
CA GLY A 102 -22.58 -19.70 4.38
C GLY A 102 -21.26 -20.28 4.89
N THR A 103 -21.22 -21.60 5.08
CA THR A 103 -20.04 -22.35 5.56
C THR A 103 -19.10 -22.80 4.44
N THR A 104 -19.36 -22.41 3.19
CA THR A 104 -18.48 -22.70 2.06
C THR A 104 -17.26 -21.78 2.07
N ALA A 105 -16.16 -22.25 1.47
CA ALA A 105 -14.94 -21.44 1.32
C ALA A 105 -15.25 -20.08 0.70
N LEU A 106 -14.68 -19.02 1.27
CA LEU A 106 -14.92 -17.66 0.82
C LEU A 106 -14.35 -17.48 -0.59
N ALA A 107 -15.20 -17.40 -1.62
CA ALA A 107 -14.80 -17.21 -3.02
C ALA A 107 -14.66 -15.72 -3.38
N VAL A 108 -13.74 -15.35 -4.27
CA VAL A 108 -13.53 -13.95 -4.70
C VAL A 108 -14.83 -13.38 -5.25
N ASP A 109 -15.14 -12.13 -4.91
CA ASP A 109 -16.29 -11.42 -5.44
C ASP A 109 -15.88 -10.53 -6.62
N THR A 110 -16.39 -10.85 -7.81
CA THR A 110 -16.12 -10.11 -9.04
C THR A 110 -17.17 -9.04 -9.35
N ASN A 111 -18.23 -8.95 -8.55
CA ASN A 111 -19.36 -8.04 -8.77
C ASN A 111 -19.25 -6.76 -7.94
N SER A 112 -18.22 -6.64 -7.12
CA SER A 112 -17.94 -5.49 -6.27
C SER A 112 -16.50 -5.04 -6.45
N ASN A 113 -16.27 -3.73 -6.34
CA ASN A 113 -14.93 -3.15 -6.32
C ASN A 113 -14.30 -3.17 -4.92
N ALA A 114 -14.91 -3.86 -3.96
CA ALA A 114 -14.42 -3.97 -2.60
C ALA A 114 -13.06 -4.67 -2.55
N SER A 115 -12.13 -4.08 -1.80
CA SER A 115 -10.81 -4.66 -1.60
C SER A 115 -10.78 -5.84 -0.62
N TRP A 116 -11.75 -5.89 0.29
CA TRP A 116 -11.85 -6.90 1.33
C TRP A 116 -13.06 -7.80 1.11
N ILE A 117 -12.92 -9.06 1.54
CA ILE A 117 -14.00 -10.01 1.57
C ILE A 117 -14.03 -10.73 2.91
N TYR A 118 -15.23 -10.91 3.43
CA TYR A 118 -15.46 -11.42 4.77
C TYR A 118 -16.62 -12.41 4.80
N ASN A 119 -16.51 -13.45 5.62
CA ASN A 119 -17.58 -14.39 5.90
C ASN A 119 -18.08 -14.21 7.34
N SER A 120 -19.35 -13.82 7.51
CA SER A 120 -19.94 -13.59 8.84
C SER A 120 -20.22 -14.85 9.64
N ASP A 121 -20.31 -16.02 9.00
CA ASP A 121 -20.60 -17.29 9.66
C ASP A 121 -19.32 -18.01 10.12
N THR A 122 -18.24 -17.90 9.35
CA THR A 122 -16.95 -18.54 9.69
C THR A 122 -15.97 -17.60 10.36
N GLY A 123 -16.13 -16.29 10.16
CA GLY A 123 -15.17 -15.26 10.59
C GLY A 123 -13.97 -15.09 9.65
N GLU A 124 -13.95 -15.79 8.51
CA GLU A 124 -12.87 -15.69 7.54
C GLU A 124 -12.82 -14.30 6.93
N PHE A 125 -11.68 -13.60 7.07
CA PHE A 125 -11.45 -12.29 6.49
C PHE A 125 -10.18 -12.32 5.63
N ARG A 126 -10.28 -11.88 4.37
CA ARG A 126 -9.17 -11.90 3.41
C ARG A 126 -9.28 -10.78 2.37
N ILE A 127 -8.24 -10.65 1.55
CA ILE A 127 -8.24 -9.75 0.39
C ILE A 127 -9.16 -10.31 -0.69
N ASN A 128 -9.94 -9.45 -1.34
CA ASN A 128 -10.85 -9.82 -2.42
C ASN A 128 -10.13 -9.98 -3.77
N ASP A 129 -9.16 -10.90 -3.82
CA ASP A 129 -8.44 -11.22 -5.04
C ASP A 129 -7.87 -12.65 -4.97
N ALA A 130 -7.74 -13.30 -6.13
CA ALA A 130 -7.36 -14.71 -6.22
C ALA A 130 -5.86 -14.95 -5.95
N SER A 131 -5.00 -13.95 -6.19
CA SER A 131 -3.56 -14.04 -5.94
C SER A 131 -3.21 -14.06 -4.46
N TYR A 132 -4.15 -13.67 -3.57
CA TYR A 132 -3.93 -13.54 -2.13
C TYR A 132 -4.77 -14.51 -1.28
N ILE A 133 -5.25 -15.61 -1.85
CA ILE A 133 -6.07 -16.61 -1.12
C ILE A 133 -5.30 -17.28 0.02
N ALA A 134 -3.97 -17.40 -0.10
CA ALA A 134 -3.13 -18.03 0.92
C ALA A 134 -2.87 -17.16 2.16
N TRP A 135 -3.39 -15.93 2.20
CA TRP A 135 -3.14 -14.97 3.27
C TRP A 135 -4.28 -14.85 4.26
#